data_AF-A0AAE1H9P6-F1
#
_entry.id   AF-A0AAE1H9P6-F1
#
_cell.length_a   1.000
_cell.length_b   1.000
_cell.length_c   1.000
_cell.angle_alpha   90.00
_cell.angle_beta   90.00
_cell.angle_gamma   90.00
#
_symmetry.space_group_name_H-M   'P 1'
#
loop_
_entity.id
_entity.type
_entity.pdbx_description
1 polymer ?
#
loop_
_entity_poly.entity_id
_entity_poly.type
_entity_poly.pdbx_seq_one_letter_code
_entity_poly.pdbx_strand_id
1 'polypeptide(L)'
;MASTLSLLLAVLFAGPAALASAHLRAPRHSRLPAESWLSTPQLIEHWGYPAETHTVQTDDGFIIDVHRIAGPRRGDKPGGRVRRTPVLLTHGYAASSECLVLRPNDNL
;
A
#
# COMPACT_ATOMS: atom_id res chain seq x y z
N MET A 1 59.65 -6.58 -25.85
CA MET A 1 58.71 -7.70 -25.62
C MET A 1 57.72 -7.26 -24.54
N ALA A 2 56.69 -6.54 -24.95
CA ALA A 2 55.58 -6.09 -24.12
C ALA A 2 54.36 -6.03 -25.04
N SER A 3 53.17 -6.35 -24.53
CA SER A 3 51.87 -6.35 -25.23
C SER A 3 51.29 -7.72 -25.60
N THR A 4 50.81 -8.46 -24.60
CA THR A 4 49.65 -9.36 -24.77
C THR A 4 48.76 -9.47 -23.52
N LEU A 5 49.14 -8.88 -22.38
CA LEU A 5 48.44 -9.10 -21.11
C LEU A 5 47.29 -8.11 -20.82
N SER A 6 46.64 -7.55 -21.85
CA SER A 6 45.59 -6.53 -21.66
C SER A 6 44.20 -6.91 -22.16
N LEU A 7 43.98 -8.15 -22.61
CA LEU A 7 42.69 -8.56 -23.19
C LEU A 7 41.93 -9.65 -22.40
N LEU A 8 42.38 -10.00 -21.19
CA LEU A 8 41.74 -11.03 -20.36
C LEU A 8 41.04 -10.49 -19.10
N LEU A 9 41.05 -9.18 -18.87
CA LEU A 9 40.40 -8.54 -17.72
C LEU A 9 39.12 -7.75 -18.07
N ALA A 10 38.65 -7.82 -19.32
CA ALA A 10 37.44 -7.11 -19.77
C ALA A 10 36.24 -8.05 -20.04
N VAL A 11 36.31 -9.32 -19.60
CA VAL A 11 35.18 -10.28 -19.72
C VAL A 11 34.54 -10.56 -18.35
N LEU A 12 35.08 -10.04 -17.24
CA LEU A 12 34.56 -10.26 -15.89
C LEU A 12 33.68 -9.14 -15.32
N PHE A 13 33.38 -8.10 -16.11
CA PHE A 13 32.46 -7.01 -15.72
C PHE A 13 31.19 -6.93 -16.60
N ALA A 14 30.83 -8.01 -17.28
CA ALA A 14 29.45 -8.24 -17.70
C ALA A 14 28.86 -9.32 -16.78
N GLY A 15 28.66 -8.96 -15.51
CA GLY A 15 27.91 -9.81 -14.58
C GLY A 15 26.51 -10.10 -15.15
N PRO A 16 25.85 -11.19 -14.73
CA PRO A 16 24.58 -11.67 -15.29
C PRO A 16 23.37 -10.75 -14.99
N ALA A 17 23.58 -9.45 -14.79
CA ALA A 17 22.52 -8.47 -14.55
C ALA A 17 21.50 -8.38 -15.71
N ALA A 18 21.84 -8.87 -16.90
CA ALA A 18 20.90 -8.98 -18.02
C ALA A 18 20.03 -10.25 -18.03
N LEU A 19 20.31 -11.25 -17.18
CA LEU A 19 19.50 -12.49 -17.08
C LEU A 19 18.53 -12.48 -15.89
N ALA A 20 18.64 -11.52 -14.98
CA ALA A 20 17.71 -11.41 -13.85
C ALA A 20 16.50 -10.47 -14.10
N SER A 21 16.43 -9.80 -15.26
CA SER A 21 15.39 -8.77 -15.53
C SER A 21 14.33 -9.19 -16.56
N ALA A 22 14.40 -10.40 -17.10
CA ALA A 22 13.36 -10.93 -17.99
C ALA A 22 12.24 -11.70 -17.24
N HIS A 23 12.48 -12.11 -15.98
CA HIS A 23 11.53 -12.87 -15.18
C HIS A 23 10.70 -12.04 -14.19
N LEU A 24 11.03 -10.77 -13.97
CA LEU A 24 10.17 -9.85 -13.20
C LEU A 24 9.09 -9.20 -14.07
N ARG A 25 8.91 -9.65 -15.32
CA ARG A 25 7.87 -9.12 -16.22
C ARG A 25 6.68 -10.09 -16.33
N ALA A 26 5.69 -9.74 -15.50
CA ALA A 26 4.25 -10.03 -15.55
C ALA A 26 3.74 -11.26 -14.76
N PRO A 27 2.55 -11.13 -14.11
CA PRO A 27 1.31 -11.18 -14.89
C PRO A 27 0.36 -9.99 -14.66
N ARG A 28 -0.22 -9.50 -15.77
CA ARG A 28 -1.53 -8.84 -15.76
C ARG A 28 -2.57 -9.90 -15.37
N HIS A 29 -3.45 -9.55 -14.43
CA HIS A 29 -4.48 -10.36 -13.77
C HIS A 29 -3.99 -11.38 -12.73
N SER A 30 -3.82 -10.89 -11.51
CA SER A 30 -3.91 -11.71 -10.30
C SER A 30 -5.27 -12.39 -10.19
N ARG A 31 -5.32 -13.64 -9.73
CA ARG A 31 -6.57 -14.33 -9.34
C ARG A 31 -7.31 -13.66 -8.17
N LEU A 32 -6.69 -12.66 -7.54
CA LEU A 32 -7.23 -11.94 -6.40
C LEU A 32 -8.11 -10.76 -6.85
N PRO A 33 -9.15 -10.42 -6.07
CA PRO A 33 -9.99 -9.26 -6.34
C PRO A 33 -9.15 -7.98 -6.27
N ALA A 34 -9.53 -6.94 -7.02
CA ALA A 34 -8.73 -5.72 -7.21
C ALA A 34 -8.34 -5.05 -5.90
N GLU A 35 -9.22 -5.15 -4.90
CA GLU A 35 -9.09 -4.68 -3.52
C GLU A 35 -7.87 -5.24 -2.80
N SER A 36 -7.40 -6.43 -3.19
CA SER A 36 -6.22 -7.08 -2.59
C SER A 36 -4.92 -6.33 -2.86
N TRP A 37 -4.95 -5.38 -3.79
CA TRP A 37 -3.80 -4.56 -4.19
C TRP A 37 -3.95 -3.10 -3.77
N LEU A 38 -5.02 -2.76 -3.03
CA LEU A 38 -5.29 -1.40 -2.58
C LEU A 38 -4.69 -1.18 -1.19
N SER A 39 -4.10 0.01 -0.98
CA SER A 39 -3.80 0.49 0.36
C SER A 39 -5.08 0.82 1.13
N THR A 40 -5.03 0.94 2.46
CA THR A 40 -6.20 1.32 3.28
C THR A 40 -6.93 2.57 2.76
N PRO A 41 -6.29 3.72 2.45
CA PRO A 41 -7.01 4.88 1.93
C PRO A 41 -7.64 4.60 0.56
N GLN A 42 -6.96 3.85 -0.31
CA GLN A 42 -7.53 3.45 -1.61
C GLN A 42 -8.73 2.51 -1.44
N LEU A 43 -8.71 1.62 -0.45
CA LEU A 43 -9.82 0.73 -0.14
C LEU A 43 -11.03 1.49 0.40
N ILE A 44 -10.81 2.48 1.29
CA ILE A 44 -11.85 3.39 1.78
C ILE A 44 -12.49 4.15 0.61
N GLU A 45 -11.67 4.70 -0.28
CA GLU A 45 -12.13 5.43 -1.48
C GLU A 45 -12.84 4.52 -2.48
N HIS A 46 -12.35 3.29 -2.66
CA HIS A 46 -12.97 2.27 -3.50
C HIS A 46 -14.42 1.99 -3.07
N TRP A 47 -14.68 1.95 -1.76
CA TRP A 47 -16.04 1.81 -1.22
C TRP A 47 -16.87 3.11 -1.26
N GLY A 48 -16.30 4.21 -1.73
CA GLY A 48 -16.98 5.49 -1.92
C GLY A 48 -16.97 6.39 -0.68
N TYR A 49 -16.12 6.12 0.30
CA TYR A 49 -15.95 6.99 1.47
C TYR A 49 -14.77 7.97 1.27
N PRO A 50 -14.83 9.20 1.81
CA PRO A 50 -13.69 10.10 1.79
C PRO A 50 -12.60 9.64 2.76
N ALA A 51 -11.38 9.42 2.26
CA ALA A 51 -10.23 9.00 3.05
C ALA A 51 -9.30 10.18 3.37
N GLU A 52 -8.75 10.18 4.58
CA GLU A 52 -7.64 11.03 5.01
C GLU A 52 -6.55 10.14 5.62
N THR A 53 -5.29 10.53 5.48
CA THR A 53 -4.16 9.93 6.19
C THR A 53 -3.47 11.01 7.01
N HIS A 54 -3.27 10.76 8.29
CA HIS A 54 -2.58 11.64 9.24
C HIS A 54 -1.34 10.92 9.74
N THR A 55 -0.17 11.52 9.57
CA THR A 55 1.08 10.97 10.11
C THR A 55 1.32 11.52 11.50
N VAL A 56 1.47 10.64 12.48
CA VAL A 56 1.69 10.95 13.89
C VAL A 56 3.06 10.45 14.31
N GLN A 57 3.83 11.29 14.99
CA GLN A 57 5.06 10.88 15.64
C GLN A 57 4.81 10.68 17.14
N THR A 58 5.16 9.53 17.68
CA THR A 58 5.10 9.24 19.12
C THR A 58 6.30 9.82 19.86
N ASP A 59 6.19 9.95 21.18
CA ASP A 59 7.26 10.51 22.02
C ASP A 59 8.57 9.71 21.95
N ASP A 60 8.47 8.39 21.71
CA ASP A 60 9.60 7.47 21.50
C ASP A 60 10.07 7.38 20.03
N GLY A 61 9.51 8.20 19.15
CA GLY A 61 10.02 8.45 17.80
C GLY A 61 9.45 7.56 16.70
N PHE A 62 8.40 6.77 16.95
CA PHE A 62 7.74 6.01 15.89
C PHE A 62 6.88 6.94 15.03
N ILE A 63 6.93 6.72 13.71
CA ILE A 63 6.10 7.41 12.73
C ILE A 63 4.96 6.46 12.34
N ILE A 64 3.73 6.85 12.67
CA ILE A 64 2.53 6.04 12.50
C ILE A 64 1.56 6.78 11.59
N ASP A 65 1.15 6.13 10.51
CA ASP A 65 0.04 6.62 9.69
C ASP A 65 -1.30 6.18 10.29
N VAL A 66 -2.19 7.15 10.48
CA VAL A 66 -3.56 6.97 10.96
C VAL A 66 -4.52 7.31 9.83
N HIS A 67 -5.33 6.35 9.41
CA HIS A 67 -6.32 6.53 8.35
C HIS A 67 -7.68 6.89 8.94
N ARG A 68 -8.38 7.85 8.33
CA ARG A 68 -9.68 8.35 8.77
C ARG A 68 -10.69 8.34 7.64
N ILE A 69 -11.88 7.81 7.92
CA ILE A 69 -13.09 8.03 7.12
C ILE A 69 -13.66 9.40 7.53
N ALA A 70 -13.47 10.40 6.68
CA ALA A 70 -13.69 11.80 7.04
C ALA A 70 -15.18 12.20 7.12
N GLY A 71 -16.06 11.41 6.51
CA GLY A 71 -17.46 11.77 6.31
C GLY A 71 -18.30 10.63 5.76
N PRO A 72 -19.58 10.92 5.42
CA PRO A 72 -20.50 9.93 4.88
C PRO A 72 -20.03 9.43 3.50
N ARG A 73 -20.60 8.31 3.06
CA ARG A 73 -20.35 7.79 1.72
C ARG A 73 -20.78 8.83 0.67
N ARG A 74 -20.01 8.97 -0.40
CA ARG A 74 -20.34 9.84 -1.52
C ARG A 74 -21.72 9.45 -2.07
N GLY A 75 -22.62 10.43 -2.19
CA GLY A 75 -23.99 10.21 -2.65
C GLY A 75 -25.02 10.07 -1.53
N ASP A 76 -24.60 9.80 -0.29
CA ASP A 76 -25.50 9.88 0.86
C ASP A 76 -25.88 11.35 1.09
N LYS A 77 -27.14 11.59 1.46
CA LYS A 77 -27.58 12.95 1.80
C LYS A 77 -26.73 13.47 2.95
N PRO A 78 -25.97 14.57 2.79
CA PRO A 78 -25.23 15.13 3.89
C PRO A 78 -26.24 15.58 4.95
N GLY A 79 -26.32 14.83 6.05
CA GLY A 79 -27.11 15.22 7.20
C GLY A 79 -26.48 16.47 7.81
N GLY A 80 -26.88 17.66 7.33
CA GLY A 80 -26.49 18.98 7.83
C GLY A 80 -25.02 19.18 8.18
N ARG A 81 -24.71 20.27 8.89
CA ARG A 81 -23.42 20.45 9.57
C ARG A 81 -23.46 19.73 10.91
N VAL A 82 -23.46 18.39 10.89
CA VAL A 82 -23.46 17.60 12.12
C VAL A 82 -22.03 17.52 12.67
N ARG A 83 -21.87 17.94 13.93
CA ARG A 83 -20.65 17.70 14.71
C ARG A 83 -20.57 16.19 14.95
N ARG A 84 -19.59 15.53 14.35
CA ARG A 84 -19.38 14.08 14.48
C ARG A 84 -18.43 13.83 15.66
N THR A 85 -18.78 12.88 16.51
CA THR A 85 -17.89 12.38 17.56
C THR A 85 -16.79 11.54 16.91
N PRO A 86 -15.50 11.86 17.09
CA PRO A 86 -14.43 11.02 16.59
C PRO A 86 -14.40 9.69 17.36
N VAL A 87 -14.19 8.59 16.64
CA VAL A 87 -14.00 7.25 17.21
C VAL A 87 -12.65 6.73 16.73
N LEU A 88 -11.82 6.26 17.67
CA LEU A 88 -10.57 5.61 17.36
C LEU A 88 -10.80 4.09 17.41
N LEU A 89 -10.41 3.41 16.34
CA LEU A 89 -10.45 1.95 16.24
C LEU A 89 -9.02 1.47 15.98
N THR A 90 -8.64 0.40 16.68
CA THR A 90 -7.34 -0.25 16.48
C THR A 90 -7.53 -1.66 15.98
N HIS A 91 -6.58 -2.11 15.17
CA HIS A 91 -6.44 -3.50 14.79
C HIS A 91 -5.83 -4.31 15.95
N GLY A 92 -5.96 -5.63 15.87
CA GLY A 92 -5.33 -6.57 16.80
C GLY A 92 -3.90 -6.93 16.40
N TYR A 93 -3.36 -7.97 17.05
CA TYR A 93 -2.03 -8.49 16.74
C TYR A 93 -1.92 -8.99 15.30
N ALA A 94 -0.80 -8.72 14.63
CA ALA A 94 -0.49 -9.15 13.25
C ALA A 94 -1.50 -8.72 12.18
N ALA A 95 -2.14 -7.57 12.37
CA ALA A 95 -3.03 -6.93 11.42
C ALA A 95 -2.60 -5.47 11.15
N SER A 96 -3.29 -4.79 10.25
CA SER A 96 -3.20 -3.34 10.07
C SER A 96 -4.59 -2.73 9.87
N SER A 97 -4.65 -1.42 9.63
CA SER A 97 -5.89 -0.63 9.57
C SER A 97 -6.92 -1.14 8.55
N GLU A 98 -6.48 -1.82 7.49
CA GLU A 98 -7.35 -2.37 6.45
C GLU A 98 -8.36 -3.38 6.99
N CYS A 99 -8.04 -4.12 8.07
CA CYS A 99 -8.93 -5.15 8.62
C CYS A 99 -10.31 -4.62 9.03
N LEU A 100 -10.41 -3.32 9.36
CA LEU A 100 -11.64 -2.65 9.77
C LEU A 100 -12.50 -2.17 8.59
N VAL A 101 -11.94 -2.18 7.38
CA VAL A 101 -12.57 -1.64 6.16
C VAL A 101 -12.57 -2.66 5.01
N LEU A 102 -12.34 -3.94 5.34
CA LEU A 102 -12.54 -5.05 4.42
C LEU A 102 -14.04 -5.18 4.06
N ARG A 103 -14.30 -5.89 2.96
CA ARG A 103 -15.57 -5.98 2.21
C ARG A 103 -16.86 -5.85 3.06
N PRO A 104 -17.88 -5.12 2.57
CA PRO A 104 -19.08 -4.80 3.36
C PRO A 104 -20.07 -5.96 3.62
N ASN A 105 -19.92 -7.15 3.03
CA ASN A 105 -20.98 -8.18 3.06
C ASN A 105 -20.50 -9.63 3.27
N ASP A 106 -19.26 -9.84 3.70
CA ASP A 106 -18.71 -11.17 3.89
C ASP A 106 -18.38 -11.31 5.37
N ASN A 107 -19.38 -11.69 6.18
CA ASN A 107 -19.15 -12.09 7.55
C ASN A 107 -18.25 -13.33 7.51
N LEU A 108 -16.98 -13.20 7.91
CA LEU A 108 -16.20 -14.35 8.35
C LEU A 108 -16.80 -14.94 9.62
#